data_AF-A0A662FX09-F1
#
_entry.id   AF-A0A662FX09-F1
#
_cell.length_a   1.000
_cell.length_b   1.000
_cell.length_c   1.000
_cell.angle_alpha   90.00
_cell.angle_beta   90.00
_cell.angle_gamma   90.00
#
_symmetry.space_group_name_H-M   'P 1'
#
loop_
_entity.id
_entity.type
_entity.pdbx_description
1 polymer ?
#
loop_
_entity_poly.entity_id
_entity_poly.type
_entity_poly.pdbx_seq_one_letter_code
_entity_poly.pdbx_strand_id
1 'polypeptide(L)'
;MPENRIEKKYSCDNSLYVEFNYTIKDNKLFLIDITLHPLLPGEVPLLLTIFTRKVSWSYIEENTVKIHCGFEVDDNTFEKKFLERLAEISVESKYLFSIEQQLRKLREKGWAVYVSKDKFEATRPLPSGNIEVTITPQEKIFSSIVLKVKILPTSIEEAEKIAKRLKEVGYTLKSFYPIFIGEKLIKQIFNCIVSEFLEKEWINIGGSIWMPS
;
A
#
# COMPACT_ATOMS: atom_id res chain seq x y z
N MET A 1 18.39 -18.54 -18.49
CA MET A 1 18.20 -17.08 -18.29
C MET A 1 17.35 -16.92 -17.04
N PRO A 2 17.69 -16.03 -16.09
CA PRO A 2 16.82 -15.80 -14.94
C PRO A 2 15.49 -15.28 -15.46
N GLU A 3 14.40 -16.00 -15.17
CA GLU A 3 13.05 -15.51 -15.43
C GLU A 3 12.87 -14.22 -14.63
N ASN A 4 12.53 -13.11 -15.30
CA ASN A 4 12.20 -11.85 -14.65
C ASN A 4 10.84 -12.03 -13.94
N ARG A 5 10.88 -12.70 -12.79
CA ARG A 5 9.73 -12.91 -11.92
C ARG A 5 9.49 -11.65 -11.10
N ILE A 6 8.25 -11.19 -11.09
CA ILE A 6 7.81 -10.06 -10.28
C ILE A 6 6.75 -10.58 -9.33
N GLU A 7 6.98 -10.38 -8.03
CA GLU A 7 6.03 -10.71 -6.97
C GLU A 7 5.44 -9.43 -6.41
N LYS A 8 4.10 -9.37 -6.33
CA LYS A 8 3.38 -8.31 -5.61
C LYS A 8 2.49 -8.95 -4.56
N LYS A 9 2.79 -8.66 -3.29
CA LYS A 9 2.05 -9.18 -2.14
C LYS A 9 1.31 -8.08 -1.39
N TYR A 10 0.03 -8.35 -1.12
CA TYR A 10 -0.87 -7.55 -0.30
C TYR A 10 -1.23 -8.38 0.93
N SER A 11 -0.88 -7.94 2.13
CA SER A 11 -1.05 -8.76 3.33
C SER A 11 -1.45 -7.98 4.59
N CYS A 12 -2.11 -8.68 5.50
CA CYS A 12 -2.34 -8.29 6.87
C CYS A 12 -1.83 -9.38 7.80
N ASP A 13 -0.80 -9.04 8.58
CA ASP A 13 -0.29 -9.81 9.73
C ASP A 13 -0.12 -11.32 9.48
N ASN A 14 0.25 -11.70 8.25
CA ASN A 14 0.38 -13.07 7.73
C ASN A 14 -0.88 -13.95 7.80
N SER A 15 -1.94 -13.51 8.47
CA SER A 15 -3.23 -14.21 8.59
C SER A 15 -4.11 -14.03 7.35
N LEU A 16 -3.85 -13.01 6.55
CA LEU A 16 -4.58 -12.75 5.32
C LEU A 16 -3.65 -12.14 4.27
N TYR A 17 -3.56 -12.73 3.09
CA TYR A 17 -2.77 -12.20 1.99
C TYR A 17 -3.30 -12.56 0.61
N VAL A 18 -2.90 -11.75 -0.36
CA VAL A 18 -3.03 -12.00 -1.80
C VAL A 18 -1.68 -11.71 -2.44
N GLU A 19 -1.17 -12.65 -3.20
CA GLU A 19 0.12 -12.58 -3.85
C GLU A 19 -0.05 -12.84 -5.35
N PHE A 20 0.36 -11.87 -6.15
CA PHE A 20 0.36 -11.96 -7.60
C PHE A 20 1.78 -12.26 -8.07
N ASN A 21 1.90 -13.33 -8.84
CA ASN A 21 3.16 -13.79 -9.41
C ASN A 21 3.15 -13.55 -10.91
N TYR A 22 4.06 -12.70 -11.38
CA TYR A 22 4.18 -12.31 -12.78
C TYR A 22 5.51 -12.77 -13.38
N THR A 23 5.53 -12.84 -14.72
CA THR A 23 6.76 -12.90 -15.51
C THR A 23 6.69 -11.89 -16.66
N ILE A 24 7.84 -11.35 -17.06
CA ILE A 24 7.95 -10.53 -18.27
C ILE A 24 8.48 -11.40 -19.41
N LYS A 25 7.72 -11.43 -20.51
CA LYS A 25 8.12 -12.10 -21.76
C LYS A 25 7.79 -11.18 -22.93
N ASP A 26 8.75 -10.96 -23.82
CA ASP A 26 8.58 -10.14 -25.03
C ASP A 26 8.00 -8.73 -24.73
N ASN A 27 8.52 -8.08 -23.67
CA ASN A 27 8.04 -6.79 -23.14
C ASN A 27 6.56 -6.75 -22.70
N LYS A 28 5.94 -7.91 -22.51
CA LYS A 28 4.57 -8.05 -22.00
C LYS A 28 4.58 -8.67 -20.61
N LEU A 29 3.66 -8.22 -19.76
CA LEU A 29 3.48 -8.73 -18.41
C LEU A 29 2.49 -9.89 -18.44
N PHE A 30 2.90 -11.04 -17.92
CA PHE A 30 2.06 -12.24 -17.81
C PHE A 30 1.81 -12.56 -16.35
N LEU A 31 0.55 -12.68 -15.97
CA LEU A 31 0.15 -13.21 -14.67
C LEU A 31 0.26 -14.72 -14.71
N ILE A 32 1.14 -15.29 -13.90
CA ILE A 32 1.39 -16.73 -13.81
C ILE A 32 0.45 -17.34 -12.79
N ASP A 33 0.55 -16.91 -11.53
CA ASP A 33 -0.21 -17.45 -10.42
C ASP A 33 -0.75 -16.32 -9.53
N ILE A 34 -1.88 -16.59 -8.88
CA ILE A 34 -2.35 -15.82 -7.72
C ILE A 34 -2.43 -16.78 -6.55
N THR A 35 -1.79 -16.45 -5.44
CA THR A 35 -1.95 -17.17 -4.17
C THR A 35 -2.71 -16.29 -3.21
N LEU A 36 -3.74 -16.82 -2.56
CA LEU A 36 -4.43 -16.09 -1.50
C LEU A 36 -4.82 -16.97 -0.33
N HIS A 37 -4.88 -16.37 0.85
CA HIS A 37 -5.28 -17.01 2.09
C HIS A 37 -5.89 -15.98 3.04
N PRO A 38 -6.95 -16.30 3.80
CA PRO A 38 -7.86 -17.42 3.58
C PRO A 38 -8.83 -17.14 2.42
N LEU A 39 -9.34 -18.21 1.80
CA LEU A 39 -10.51 -18.18 0.92
C LEU A 39 -11.34 -19.46 1.14
N LEU A 40 -12.60 -19.30 1.55
CA LEU A 40 -13.49 -20.41 1.85
C LEU A 40 -13.92 -21.13 0.56
N PRO A 41 -14.22 -22.45 0.60
CA PRO A 41 -14.61 -23.22 -0.58
C PRO A 41 -15.79 -22.63 -1.38
N GLY A 42 -16.75 -21.99 -0.70
CA GLY A 42 -17.90 -21.35 -1.34
C GLY A 42 -17.56 -20.02 -2.04
N GLU A 43 -16.45 -19.37 -1.68
CA GLU A 43 -16.03 -18.09 -2.23
C GLU A 43 -15.23 -18.25 -3.53
N VAL A 44 -14.53 -19.38 -3.69
CA VAL A 44 -13.70 -19.64 -4.87
C VAL A 44 -14.48 -19.51 -6.18
N PRO A 45 -15.64 -20.18 -6.38
CA PRO A 45 -16.40 -20.04 -7.61
C PRO A 45 -16.86 -18.60 -7.88
N LEU A 46 -17.13 -17.82 -6.82
CA LEU A 46 -17.55 -16.42 -6.92
C LEU A 46 -16.40 -15.49 -7.30
N LEU A 47 -15.18 -15.81 -6.87
CA LEU A 47 -13.96 -15.09 -7.24
C LEU A 47 -13.60 -15.36 -8.70
N LEU A 48 -13.70 -16.62 -9.13
CA LEU A 48 -13.30 -17.04 -10.47
C LEU A 48 -14.14 -16.43 -11.59
N THR A 49 -15.31 -15.85 -11.29
CA THR A 49 -16.13 -15.15 -12.30
C THR A 49 -15.46 -13.92 -12.90
N ILE A 50 -14.39 -13.39 -12.27
CA ILE A 50 -13.61 -12.29 -12.81
C ILE A 50 -12.81 -12.68 -14.07
N PHE A 51 -12.47 -13.96 -14.21
CA PHE A 51 -11.68 -14.44 -15.33
C PHE A 51 -12.60 -14.66 -16.53
N THR A 52 -12.25 -14.03 -17.66
CA THR A 52 -12.93 -14.24 -18.94
C THR A 52 -12.57 -15.58 -19.59
N ARG A 53 -11.60 -16.31 -19.01
CA ARG A 53 -11.07 -17.57 -19.48
C ARG A 53 -11.12 -18.61 -18.37
N LYS A 54 -11.14 -19.87 -18.76
CA LYS A 54 -11.04 -20.98 -17.79
C LYS A 54 -9.64 -20.99 -17.19
N VAL A 55 -9.56 -20.85 -15.87
CA VAL A 55 -8.34 -20.98 -15.08
C VAL A 55 -8.43 -22.24 -14.22
N SER A 56 -7.28 -22.86 -13.95
CA SER A 56 -7.20 -23.94 -12.95
C SER A 56 -6.86 -23.36 -11.59
N TRP A 57 -7.28 -24.04 -10.53
CA TRP A 57 -7.01 -23.64 -9.16
C TRP A 57 -6.97 -24.85 -8.24
N SER A 58 -6.33 -24.70 -7.09
CA SER A 58 -6.27 -25.73 -6.05
C SER A 58 -6.12 -25.12 -4.66
N TYR A 59 -6.49 -25.88 -3.64
CA TYR A 59 -6.04 -25.62 -2.28
C TYR A 59 -4.63 -26.18 -2.11
N ILE A 60 -3.69 -25.32 -1.71
CA ILE A 60 -2.31 -25.74 -1.39
C ILE A 60 -2.12 -25.98 0.11
N GLU A 61 -2.91 -25.31 0.94
CA GLU A 61 -2.99 -25.48 2.41
C GLU A 61 -4.44 -25.19 2.86
N GLU A 62 -4.72 -25.28 4.16
CA GLU A 62 -6.04 -24.96 4.70
C GLU A 62 -6.44 -23.52 4.36
N ASN A 63 -7.53 -23.39 3.61
CA ASN A 63 -8.05 -22.12 3.09
C ASN A 63 -7.07 -21.31 2.22
N THR A 64 -5.92 -21.86 1.82
CA THR A 64 -4.98 -21.19 0.89
C THR A 64 -5.23 -21.67 -0.53
N VAL A 65 -5.67 -20.76 -1.39
CA VAL A 65 -5.99 -21.03 -2.79
C VAL A 65 -4.88 -20.53 -3.70
N LYS A 66 -4.46 -21.39 -4.62
CA LYS A 66 -3.59 -21.04 -5.73
C LYS A 66 -4.38 -21.09 -7.04
N ILE A 67 -4.38 -19.99 -7.80
CA ILE A 67 -5.06 -19.84 -9.09
C ILE A 67 -3.99 -19.72 -10.18
N HIS A 68 -4.01 -20.64 -11.14
CA HIS A 68 -3.11 -20.66 -12.28
C HIS A 68 -3.72 -19.89 -13.46
N CYS A 69 -3.07 -18.79 -13.83
CA CYS A 69 -3.59 -17.82 -14.79
C CYS A 69 -2.95 -18.01 -16.18
N GLY A 70 -1.64 -17.83 -16.29
CA GLY A 70 -0.88 -18.01 -17.54
C GLY A 70 -1.30 -17.10 -18.70
N PHE A 71 -1.74 -15.87 -18.43
CA PHE A 71 -2.21 -14.93 -19.48
C PHE A 71 -1.62 -13.52 -19.34
N GLU A 72 -1.60 -12.79 -20.46
CA GLU A 72 -1.15 -11.40 -20.55
C GLU A 72 -2.13 -10.47 -19.81
N VAL A 73 -1.60 -9.51 -19.05
CA VAL A 73 -2.38 -8.53 -18.29
C VAL A 73 -1.84 -7.11 -18.48
N ASP A 74 -2.74 -6.15 -18.48
CA ASP A 74 -2.40 -4.75 -18.30
C ASP A 74 -2.10 -4.48 -16.82
N ASP A 75 -0.91 -3.92 -16.53
CA ASP A 75 -0.43 -3.68 -15.17
C ASP A 75 -1.45 -2.86 -14.35
N ASN A 76 -1.62 -3.23 -13.08
CA ASN A 76 -2.53 -2.64 -12.07
C ASN A 76 -4.05 -2.74 -12.33
N THR A 77 -4.52 -2.85 -13.59
CA THR A 77 -5.97 -2.90 -13.88
C THR A 77 -6.59 -4.22 -13.45
N PHE A 78 -5.89 -5.34 -13.67
CA PHE A 78 -6.36 -6.65 -13.24
C PHE A 78 -6.34 -6.79 -11.72
N GLU A 79 -5.22 -6.42 -11.08
CA GLU A 79 -5.07 -6.43 -9.60
C GLU A 79 -6.20 -5.68 -8.92
N LYS A 80 -6.50 -4.46 -9.41
CA LYS A 80 -7.62 -3.66 -8.92
C LYS A 80 -8.92 -4.44 -8.94
N LYS A 81 -9.33 -4.94 -10.11
CA LYS A 81 -10.60 -5.66 -10.25
C LYS A 81 -10.63 -6.92 -9.39
N PHE A 82 -9.50 -7.62 -9.28
CA PHE A 82 -9.39 -8.83 -8.48
C PHE A 82 -9.59 -8.54 -6.99
N LEU A 83 -8.90 -7.53 -6.46
CA LEU A 83 -9.00 -7.15 -5.06
C LEU A 83 -10.37 -6.55 -4.73
N GLU A 84 -10.99 -5.80 -5.66
CA GLU A 84 -12.37 -5.31 -5.52
C GLU A 84 -13.36 -6.47 -5.42
N ARG A 85 -13.24 -7.46 -6.31
CA ARG A 85 -14.10 -8.64 -6.29
C ARG A 85 -13.90 -9.45 -5.01
N LEU A 86 -12.66 -9.62 -4.58
CA LEU A 86 -12.33 -10.32 -3.34
C LEU A 86 -12.96 -9.63 -2.11
N ALA A 87 -12.92 -8.29 -2.06
CA ALA A 87 -13.56 -7.49 -1.01
C ALA A 87 -15.09 -7.60 -0.97
N GLU A 88 -15.72 -8.01 -2.08
CA GLU A 88 -17.17 -8.21 -2.17
C GLU A 88 -17.63 -9.58 -1.69
N ILE A 89 -16.80 -10.60 -1.88
CA ILE A 89 -17.19 -11.99 -1.64
C ILE A 89 -16.75 -12.53 -0.28
N SER A 90 -15.68 -11.98 0.30
CA SER A 90 -15.10 -12.44 1.56
C SER A 90 -15.17 -11.34 2.63
N VAL A 91 -15.68 -11.69 3.80
CA VAL A 91 -15.80 -10.76 4.94
C VAL A 91 -14.40 -10.41 5.47
N GLU A 92 -13.51 -11.39 5.55
CA GLU A 92 -12.11 -11.23 5.95
C GLU A 92 -11.40 -10.29 4.99
N SER A 93 -11.60 -10.49 3.69
CA SER A 93 -11.04 -9.61 2.65
C SER A 93 -11.63 -8.21 2.72
N LYS A 94 -12.93 -8.07 2.97
CA LYS A 94 -13.56 -6.76 3.22
C LYS A 94 -12.89 -6.04 4.39
N TYR A 95 -12.55 -6.76 5.46
CA TYR A 95 -11.82 -6.22 6.59
C TYR A 95 -10.38 -5.81 6.21
N LEU A 96 -9.66 -6.61 5.43
CA LEU A 96 -8.32 -6.30 4.91
C LEU A 96 -8.23 -4.91 4.25
N PHE A 97 -9.22 -4.61 3.41
CA PHE A 97 -9.26 -3.37 2.64
C PHE A 97 -10.04 -2.25 3.35
N SER A 98 -10.53 -2.51 4.57
CA SER A 98 -11.29 -1.52 5.34
C SER A 98 -10.38 -0.43 5.88
N ILE A 99 -10.95 0.77 6.03
CA ILE A 99 -10.24 1.88 6.67
C ILE A 99 -9.99 1.58 8.14
N GLU A 100 -10.91 0.92 8.86
CA GLU A 100 -10.68 0.56 10.26
C GLU A 100 -9.38 -0.25 10.45
N GLN A 101 -9.15 -1.24 9.59
CA GLN A 101 -7.93 -2.03 9.66
C GLN A 101 -6.68 -1.20 9.37
N GLN A 102 -6.76 -0.29 8.40
CA GLN A 102 -5.69 0.66 8.10
C GLN A 102 -5.36 1.54 9.32
N LEU A 103 -6.37 2.12 9.98
CA LEU A 103 -6.16 2.98 11.16
C LEU A 103 -5.54 2.20 12.32
N ARG A 104 -5.99 0.95 12.52
CA ARG A 104 -5.42 0.05 13.52
C ARG A 104 -3.94 -0.20 13.27
N LYS A 105 -3.57 -0.61 12.05
CA LYS A 105 -2.15 -0.83 11.67
C LYS A 105 -1.30 0.43 11.83
N LEU A 106 -1.86 1.62 11.56
CA LEU A 106 -1.14 2.87 11.76
C LEU A 106 -0.85 3.13 13.24
N ARG A 107 -1.83 2.91 14.12
CA ARG A 107 -1.63 3.04 15.58
C ARG A 107 -0.57 2.06 16.10
N GLU A 108 -0.59 0.82 15.63
CA GLU A 108 0.41 -0.21 16.00
C GLU A 108 1.83 0.19 15.58
N LYS A 109 1.98 0.99 14.52
CA LYS A 109 3.26 1.58 14.08
C LYS A 109 3.57 2.96 14.69
N GLY A 110 2.85 3.36 15.74
CA GLY A 110 3.13 4.59 16.47
C GLY A 110 2.65 5.87 15.78
N TRP A 111 1.71 5.79 14.85
CA TRP A 111 1.03 6.96 14.32
C TRP A 111 -0.09 7.41 15.25
N ALA A 112 -0.16 8.71 15.53
CA ALA A 112 -1.31 9.33 16.17
C ALA A 112 -2.41 9.54 15.13
N VAL A 113 -3.52 8.81 15.26
CA VAL A 113 -4.59 8.79 14.26
C VAL A 113 -5.84 9.50 14.77
N TYR A 114 -6.34 10.45 13.99
CA TYR A 114 -7.54 11.24 14.24
C TYR A 114 -8.56 11.01 13.12
N VAL A 115 -9.83 10.84 13.47
CA VAL A 115 -10.91 10.64 12.51
C VAL A 115 -11.79 11.89 12.51
N SER A 116 -11.95 12.51 11.35
CA SER A 116 -12.78 13.71 11.18
C SER A 116 -13.68 13.56 9.98
N LYS A 117 -14.97 13.28 10.24
CA LYS A 117 -16.00 13.02 9.23
C LYS A 117 -15.54 11.94 8.23
N ASP A 118 -15.23 12.35 7.00
CA ASP A 118 -14.87 11.48 5.87
C ASP A 118 -13.35 11.42 5.61
N LYS A 119 -12.56 12.03 6.49
CA LYS A 119 -11.09 12.09 6.37
C LYS A 119 -10.44 11.49 7.60
N PHE A 120 -9.31 10.84 7.36
CA PHE A 120 -8.47 10.26 8.39
C PHE A 120 -7.16 11.01 8.39
N GLU A 121 -6.79 11.54 9.55
CA GLU A 121 -5.54 12.24 9.74
C GLU A 121 -4.62 11.37 10.57
N ALA A 122 -3.37 11.24 10.16
CA ALA A 122 -2.36 10.51 10.88
C ALA A 122 -1.10 11.36 11.00
N THR A 123 -0.55 11.47 12.20
CA THR A 123 0.65 12.25 12.46
C THR A 123 1.68 11.36 13.14
N ARG A 124 2.94 11.49 12.74
CA ARG A 124 4.06 10.82 13.41
C ARG A 124 5.24 11.78 13.57
N PRO A 125 5.89 11.81 14.74
CA PRO A 125 7.04 12.68 14.96
C PRO A 125 8.23 12.28 14.07
N LEU A 126 9.05 13.28 13.79
CA LEU A 126 10.38 13.20 13.19
C LEU A 126 11.37 13.90 14.15
N PRO A 127 12.69 13.66 14.04
CA PRO A 127 13.68 14.26 14.93
C PRO A 127 13.59 15.79 15.03
N SER A 128 13.28 16.47 13.92
CA SER A 128 13.19 17.94 13.84
C SER A 128 11.80 18.42 13.42
N GLY A 129 10.75 17.63 13.64
CA GLY A 129 9.40 18.02 13.24
C GLY A 129 8.39 16.86 13.22
N ASN A 130 7.55 16.82 12.19
CA ASN A 130 6.56 15.77 12.02
C ASN A 130 6.24 15.48 10.56
N ILE A 131 5.64 14.32 10.34
CA ILE A 131 4.87 14.04 9.14
C ILE A 131 3.40 14.02 9.52
N GLU A 132 2.61 14.80 8.80
CA GLU A 132 1.16 14.83 8.84
C GLU A 132 0.63 14.20 7.56
N VAL A 133 -0.40 13.38 7.69
CA VAL A 133 -0.95 12.61 6.60
C VAL A 133 -2.46 12.75 6.62
N THR A 134 -3.04 13.14 5.49
CA THR A 134 -4.48 13.08 5.28
C THR A 134 -4.80 11.96 4.31
N ILE A 135 -5.52 10.95 4.79
CA ILE A 135 -6.04 9.82 4.02
C ILE A 135 -7.51 10.13 3.72
N THR A 136 -7.85 10.16 2.44
CA THR A 136 -9.23 10.29 1.96
C THR A 136 -9.59 8.99 1.23
N PRO A 137 -10.54 8.19 1.75
CA PRO A 137 -10.99 6.98 1.06
C PRO A 137 -11.51 7.33 -0.33
N GLN A 138 -11.22 6.45 -1.28
CA GLN A 138 -11.72 6.53 -2.64
C GLN A 138 -12.22 5.15 -3.04
N GLU A 139 -13.40 5.10 -3.68
CA GLU A 139 -13.99 3.82 -4.08
C GLU A 139 -14.10 2.85 -2.88
N LYS A 140 -14.10 1.53 -3.10
CA LYS A 140 -14.24 0.54 -2.01
C LYS A 140 -12.91 0.20 -1.32
N ILE A 141 -11.79 0.20 -2.05
CA ILE A 141 -10.52 -0.38 -1.58
C ILE A 141 -9.33 0.58 -1.68
N PHE A 142 -9.55 1.80 -2.17
CA PHE A 142 -8.48 2.78 -2.38
C PHE A 142 -8.57 3.93 -1.39
N SER A 143 -7.45 4.64 -1.31
CA SER A 143 -7.35 5.94 -0.69
C SER A 143 -6.51 6.87 -1.57
N SER A 144 -6.74 8.16 -1.42
CA SER A 144 -5.75 9.17 -1.76
C SER A 144 -5.09 9.69 -0.49
N ILE A 145 -3.79 9.93 -0.56
CA ILE A 145 -2.99 10.38 0.57
C ILE A 145 -2.32 11.70 0.22
N VAL A 146 -2.47 12.68 1.11
CA VAL A 146 -1.65 13.88 1.13
C VAL A 146 -0.66 13.75 2.28
N LEU A 147 0.62 13.63 1.94
CA LEU A 147 1.73 13.68 2.90
C LEU A 147 2.19 15.11 3.03
N LYS A 148 2.34 15.59 4.26
CA LYS A 148 2.89 16.89 4.59
C LYS A 148 3.98 16.73 5.64
N VAL A 149 5.22 17.01 5.24
CA VAL A 149 6.37 16.97 6.13
C VAL A 149 6.65 18.39 6.60
N LYS A 150 6.65 18.61 7.91
CA LYS A 150 7.03 19.89 8.53
C LYS A 150 8.29 19.68 9.36
N ILE A 151 9.34 20.44 9.06
CA ILE A 151 10.62 20.38 9.77
C ILE A 151 11.03 21.79 10.17
N LEU A 152 11.62 21.93 11.35
CA LEU A 152 12.22 23.16 11.87
C LEU A 152 13.75 23.05 11.72
N PRO A 153 14.31 23.42 10.55
CA PRO A 153 15.76 23.41 10.35
C PRO A 153 16.45 24.42 11.27
N THR A 154 17.61 24.04 11.80
CA THR A 154 18.46 24.88 12.64
C THR A 154 19.27 25.88 11.83
N SER A 155 19.47 25.64 10.53
CA SER A 155 20.18 26.52 9.59
C SER A 155 19.62 26.45 8.16
N ILE A 156 19.98 27.43 7.33
CA ILE A 156 19.64 27.43 5.89
C ILE A 156 20.28 26.22 5.20
N GLU A 157 21.52 25.89 5.54
CA GLU A 157 22.26 24.74 4.97
C GLU A 157 21.57 23.40 5.28
N GLU A 158 21.00 23.25 6.48
CA GLU A 158 20.18 22.09 6.84
C GLU A 158 18.88 22.05 6.01
N ALA A 159 18.22 23.20 5.84
CA ALA A 159 17.03 23.32 5.01
C ALA A 159 17.30 22.92 3.55
N GLU A 160 18.46 23.29 2.98
CA GLU A 160 18.88 22.86 1.64
C GLU A 160 19.07 21.34 1.53
N LYS A 161 19.71 20.72 2.53
CA LYS A 161 19.89 19.26 2.57
C LYS A 161 18.55 18.53 2.64
N ILE A 162 17.63 19.01 3.48
CA ILE A 162 16.27 18.48 3.60
C ILE A 162 15.51 18.65 2.28
N ALA A 163 15.59 19.84 1.68
CA ALA A 163 14.95 20.14 0.40
C ALA A 163 15.41 19.20 -0.71
N LYS A 164 16.72 18.96 -0.80
CA LYS A 164 17.30 18.05 -1.79
C LYS A 164 16.78 16.63 -1.61
N ARG A 165 16.87 16.09 -0.38
CA ARG A 165 16.37 14.73 -0.06
C ARG A 165 14.88 14.57 -0.38
N LEU A 166 14.05 15.54 0.03
CA LEU A 166 12.60 15.47 -0.19
C LEU A 166 12.22 15.60 -1.67
N LYS A 167 12.95 16.40 -2.45
CA LYS A 167 12.79 16.45 -3.92
C LYS A 167 13.12 15.10 -4.57
N GLU A 168 14.19 14.44 -4.14
CA GLU A 168 14.59 13.12 -4.65
C GLU A 168 13.50 12.06 -4.42
N VAL A 169 12.74 12.15 -3.32
CA VAL A 169 11.60 11.25 -3.04
C VAL A 169 10.24 11.80 -3.50
N GLY A 170 10.24 12.88 -4.30
CA GLY A 170 9.07 13.36 -5.04
C GLY A 170 8.16 14.35 -4.30
N TYR A 171 8.66 15.03 -3.26
CA TYR A 171 7.89 16.09 -2.59
C TYR A 171 8.02 17.43 -3.31
N THR A 172 6.91 18.16 -3.33
CA THR A 172 6.88 19.57 -3.75
C THR A 172 7.14 20.46 -2.55
N LEU A 173 8.10 21.36 -2.67
CA LEU A 173 8.42 22.35 -1.64
C LEU A 173 7.32 23.41 -1.57
N LYS A 174 6.80 23.69 -0.36
CA LYS A 174 5.81 24.74 -0.09
C LYS A 174 6.38 25.88 0.75
N SER A 175 7.30 25.57 1.66
CA SER A 175 8.02 26.52 2.49
C SER A 175 9.43 26.00 2.74
N PHE A 176 10.39 26.90 2.92
CA PHE A 176 11.81 26.55 2.96
C PHE A 176 12.45 26.80 4.33
N TYR A 177 12.44 28.05 4.83
CA TYR A 177 13.03 28.44 6.12
C TYR A 177 12.25 29.63 6.71
N PRO A 178 12.07 29.76 8.04
CA PRO A 178 12.57 28.92 9.13
C PRO A 178 11.76 27.63 9.37
N ILE A 179 10.64 27.47 8.66
CA ILE A 179 9.83 26.26 8.69
C ILE A 179 9.88 25.65 7.29
N PHE A 180 10.43 24.46 7.21
CA PHE A 180 10.41 23.67 6.00
C PHE A 180 9.06 22.95 5.88
N ILE A 181 8.41 23.04 4.73
CA ILE A 181 7.18 22.31 4.41
C ILE A 181 7.31 21.65 3.04
N GLY A 182 7.24 20.32 3.00
CA GLY A 182 7.15 19.54 1.77
C GLY A 182 5.81 18.82 1.69
N GLU A 183 5.20 18.78 0.51
CA GLU A 183 3.93 18.07 0.28
C GLU A 183 4.05 17.07 -0.87
N LYS A 184 3.44 15.89 -0.72
CA LYS A 184 3.38 14.84 -1.75
C LYS A 184 1.98 14.26 -1.80
N LEU A 185 1.40 14.22 -2.99
CA LEU A 185 0.08 13.63 -3.25
C LEU A 185 0.27 12.24 -3.86
N ILE A 186 -0.33 11.23 -3.24
CA ILE A 186 -0.46 9.89 -3.78
C ILE A 186 -1.94 9.65 -4.09
N LYS A 187 -2.23 9.29 -5.34
CA LYS A 187 -3.58 8.92 -5.79
C LYS A 187 -3.67 7.40 -5.88
N GLN A 188 -4.85 6.86 -5.54
CA GLN A 188 -5.20 5.46 -5.74
C GLN A 188 -4.20 4.45 -5.13
N ILE A 189 -3.91 4.61 -3.84
CA ILE A 189 -3.18 3.59 -3.07
C ILE A 189 -4.18 2.61 -2.44
N PHE A 190 -3.89 1.31 -2.50
CA PHE A 190 -4.73 0.30 -1.85
C PHE A 190 -4.67 0.47 -0.32
N ASN A 191 -5.84 0.47 0.33
CA ASN A 191 -5.96 0.67 1.78
C ASN A 191 -5.07 -0.29 2.59
N CYS A 192 -4.97 -1.54 2.12
CA CYS A 192 -4.24 -2.61 2.81
C CYS A 192 -2.72 -2.42 2.86
N ILE A 193 -2.15 -1.57 1.99
CA ILE A 193 -0.69 -1.28 1.94
C ILE A 193 -0.34 0.12 2.43
N VAL A 194 -1.34 0.93 2.82
CA VAL A 194 -1.08 2.33 3.23
C VAL A 194 -0.12 2.38 4.41
N SER A 195 -0.29 1.51 5.40
CA SER A 195 0.58 1.49 6.58
C SER A 195 2.03 1.18 6.22
N GLU A 196 2.26 0.20 5.34
CA GLU A 196 3.57 -0.21 4.84
C GLU A 196 4.20 0.88 3.97
N PHE A 197 3.39 1.53 3.13
CA PHE A 197 3.82 2.67 2.33
C PHE A 197 4.25 3.85 3.20
N LEU A 198 3.43 4.23 4.20
CA LEU A 198 3.73 5.32 5.12
C LEU A 198 4.96 5.03 5.98
N GLU A 199 5.20 3.78 6.35
CA GLU A 199 6.43 3.38 7.05
C GLU A 199 7.67 3.61 6.17
N LYS A 200 7.63 3.19 4.92
CA LYS A 200 8.72 3.42 3.96
C LYS A 200 8.96 4.91 3.74
N GLU A 201 7.90 5.70 3.57
CA GLU A 201 8.02 7.16 3.44
C GLU A 201 8.65 7.78 4.69
N TRP A 202 8.21 7.40 5.89
CA TRP A 202 8.77 7.90 7.16
C TRP A 202 10.27 7.56 7.31
N ILE A 203 10.69 6.37 6.90
CA ILE A 203 12.11 5.99 6.86
C ILE A 203 12.87 6.84 5.84
N ASN A 204 12.36 6.98 4.62
CA ASN A 204 13.01 7.73 3.53
C ASN A 204 13.25 9.21 3.87
N ILE A 205 12.37 9.80 4.70
CA ILE A 205 12.52 11.19 5.15
C ILE A 205 13.37 11.34 6.42
N GLY A 206 13.93 10.25 6.94
CA GLY A 206 14.90 10.24 8.04
C GLY A 206 14.33 9.87 9.42
N GLY A 207 13.18 9.19 9.48
CA GLY A 207 12.58 8.74 10.74
C GLY A 207 13.40 7.70 11.50
N SER A 208 14.10 6.80 10.79
CA SER A 208 14.83 5.66 11.38
C SER A 208 16.12 6.02 12.15
N ILE A 209 16.54 7.30 12.15
CA ILE A 209 17.78 7.74 12.79
C ILE A 209 17.69 7.66 14.34
N TRP A 210 16.52 7.35 14.93
CA TRP A 210 16.31 7.38 16.39
C TRP A 210 15.42 6.26 16.96
N MET A 211 15.38 5.05 16.38
CA MET A 211 14.86 3.92 17.17
C MET A 211 15.91 3.55 18.22
N PRO A 212 15.63 3.62 19.54
CA PRO A 212 16.53 3.05 20.51
C PRO A 212 16.60 1.55 20.23
N SER A 213 17.81 1.06 20.01
CA SER A 213 18.17 -0.36 20.02
C SER A 213 17.83 -0.99 21.37
#